data_AF-A0A2W4ZP88-F1
#
_entry.id   AF-A0A2W4ZP88-F1
#
_cell.length_a   1.000
_cell.length_b   1.000
_cell.length_c   1.000
_cell.angle_alpha   90.00
_cell.angle_beta   90.00
_cell.angle_gamma   90.00
#
_symmetry.space_group_name_H-M   'P 1'
#
loop_
_entity.id
_entity.type
_entity.pdbx_description
1 polymer ?
#
loop_
_entity_poly.entity_id
_entity_poly.type
_entity_poly.pdbx_seq_one_letter_code
_entity_poly.pdbx_strand_id
1 'polypeptide(L)' 'MHRALIYGLVGLVLLAGVLVILQIWGVLLDPAFFFKLLATIGVLILIAGFLLVVKLDFGEHKRLKDENYID' A
#
# COMPACT_ATOMS: atom_id res chain seq x y z
N MET A 1 -2.49 1.85 14.73
CA MET A 1 -2.92 1.22 13.45
C MET A 1 -2.12 1.69 12.22
N HIS A 2 -1.62 2.94 12.18
CA HIS A 2 -0.84 3.48 11.04
C HIS A 2 0.38 2.61 10.68
N ARG A 3 1.10 2.10 11.69
CA ARG A 3 2.26 1.21 11.49
C ARG A 3 1.91 -0.08 10.73
N ALA A 4 0.72 -0.65 10.96
CA ALA A 4 0.29 -1.86 10.26
C ALA A 4 0.00 -1.60 8.76
N LEU A 5 -0.59 -0.44 8.43
CA LEU A 5 -0.80 -0.05 7.03
C LEU A 5 0.54 0.18 6.32
N ILE A 6 1.50 0.81 6.99
CA ILE A 6 2.85 1.03 6.45
C ILE A 6 3.56 -0.31 6.21
N TYR A 7 3.57 -1.21 7.19
CA TYR A 7 4.18 -2.54 7.02
C TYR A 7 3.50 -3.35 5.92
N GLY A 8 2.17 -3.26 5.80
CA GLY A 8 1.42 -3.87 4.70
C GLY A 8 1.83 -3.32 3.34
N LEU A 9 2.00 -2.01 3.21
CA LEU A 9 2.38 -1.34 1.97
C LEU A 9 3.82 -1.71 1.56
N VAL A 10 4.75 -1.73 2.52
CA VAL A 10 6.12 -2.22 2.29
C VAL A 10 6.11 -3.69 1.87
N GLY A 11 5.31 -4.53 2.53
CA GLY A 11 5.15 -5.94 2.16
C GLY A 11 4.63 -6.14 0.74
N LEU A 12 3.63 -5.35 0.32
CA LEU A 12 3.09 -5.40 -1.06
C LEU A 12 4.14 -5.00 -2.10
N VAL A 13 4.95 -3.97 -1.82
CA VAL A 13 6.04 -3.54 -2.71
C VAL A 13 7.12 -4.62 -2.83
N LEU A 14 7.53 -5.22 -1.71
CA LEU A 14 8.51 -6.31 -1.72
C LEU A 14 7.98 -7.52 -2.48
N LEU A 15 6.70 -7.88 -2.29
CA LEU A 15 6.06 -8.99 -2.99
C LEU A 15 5.98 -8.75 -4.50
N ALA A 16 5.65 -7.53 -4.93
CA ALA A 16 5.71 -7.16 -6.35
C ALA A 16 7.13 -7.29 -6.92
N GLY A 17 8.15 -6.83 -6.19
CA GLY A 17 9.54 -6.95 -6.60
C GLY A 17 10.01 -8.40 -6.73
N VAL A 18 9.65 -9.25 -5.76
CA VAL A 18 9.96 -10.69 -5.80
C VAL A 18 9.29 -11.35 -7.00
N LEU A 19 8.02 -11.05 -7.28
CA LEU A 19 7.32 -11.59 -8.46
C LEU A 19 8.02 -11.21 -9.77
N VAL A 20 8.47 -9.96 -9.90
CA VAL A 20 9.21 -9.51 -11.10
C VAL A 20 10.53 -10.27 -11.23
N ILE A 21 11.28 -10.44 -10.14
CA ILE A 21 12.55 -11.20 -10.16
C ILE A 21 12.32 -12.66 -10.55
N LEU A 22 11.29 -13.31 -10.01
CA LEU A 22 10.93 -14.69 -10.34
C LEU A 22 10.59 -14.84 -11.83
N GLN A 23 9.83 -13.90 -12.39
CA GLN A 23 9.52 -13.89 -13.83
C GLN A 23 10.78 -13.74 -14.69
N ILE A 24 11.75 -12.91 -14.28
CA ILE A 24 13.04 -12.74 -14.98
C ILE A 24 13.87 -14.03 -14.91
N TRP A 25 13.85 -14.72 -13.76
CA TRP A 25 14.59 -15.96 -13.53
C TRP A 25 13.96 -17.21 -14.18
N GLY A 26 12.94 -17.02 -15.03
CA GLY A 26 12.36 -18.10 -15.81
C GLY A 26 11.31 -18.93 -15.07
N VAL A 27 10.80 -18.44 -13.93
CA VAL A 27 9.52 -18.95 -13.41
C VAL A 27 8.46 -18.49 -14.40
N LEU A 28 8.10 -19.40 -15.31
CA LEU A 28 7.12 -19.17 -16.38
C LEU A 28 5.71 -19.11 -15.79
N LEU A 29 5.37 -18.00 -15.15
CA LEU A 29 3.97 -17.64 -15.00
C LEU A 29 3.44 -17.27 -16.39
N ASP A 30 2.20 -17.68 -16.65
CA ASP A 30 1.46 -17.21 -17.81
C ASP A 30 1.50 -15.67 -17.85
N PRO A 31 1.90 -15.03 -18.97
CA PRO A 31 2.06 -13.59 -19.02
C PRO A 31 0.78 -12.84 -18.65
N ALA A 32 -0.39 -13.33 -19.07
CA ALA A 32 -1.65 -12.68 -18.73
C ALA A 32 -1.95 -12.79 -17.23
N PHE A 33 -1.65 -13.93 -16.60
CA PHE A 33 -1.74 -14.09 -15.16
C PHE A 33 -0.77 -13.17 -14.41
N PHE A 34 0.49 -13.09 -14.84
CA PHE A 34 1.51 -12.23 -14.23
C PHE A 34 1.10 -10.75 -14.24
N PHE A 35 0.67 -10.23 -15.40
CA PHE A 35 0.24 -8.84 -15.49
C PHE A 35 -1.02 -8.55 -14.68
N LYS A 36 -1.98 -9.49 -14.64
CA LYS A 36 -3.17 -9.34 -13.77
C LYS A 36 -2.77 -9.28 -12.30
N LEU A 37 -1.88 -10.16 -11.86
CA LEU A 37 -1.41 -10.21 -10.48
C LEU A 37 -0.67 -8.92 -10.10
N LEU A 38 0.22 -8.44 -10.98
CA LEU A 38 0.95 -7.19 -10.77
C LEU A 38 0.00 -5.99 -10.71
N ALA A 39 -1.00 -5.94 -11.60
CA ALA A 39 -2.02 -4.89 -11.60
C ALA A 39 -2.86 -4.91 -10.32
N THR A 40 -3.27 -6.10 -9.83
CA THR A 40 -3.98 -6.24 -8.56
C THR A 40 -3.15 -5.71 -7.39
N ILE A 41 -1.86 -6.06 -7.33
CA ILE A 41 -0.96 -5.54 -6.28
C ILE A 41 -0.84 -4.02 -6.38
N GLY A 42 -0.71 -3.47 -7.59
CA GLY A 42 -0.69 -2.01 -7.81
C GLY A 42 -1.95 -1.32 -7.29
N VAL A 43 -3.13 -1.88 -7.57
CA VAL A 43 -4.41 -1.36 -7.05
C VAL A 43 -4.47 -1.42 -5.52
N LEU A 44 -4.01 -2.52 -4.91
CA LEU A 44 -3.95 -2.65 -3.45
C LEU A 44 -3.02 -1.61 -2.81
N ILE A 45 -1.86 -1.35 -3.42
CA ILE A 45 -0.94 -0.30 -2.97
C ILE A 45 -1.60 1.08 -3.03
N LEU A 46 -2.31 1.38 -4.12
CA LEU A 46 -3.03 2.66 -4.28
C LEU A 46 -4.12 2.83 -3.21
N ILE A 47 -4.94 1.81 -2.99
CA ILE A 47 -6.01 1.85 -1.98
C ILE A 47 -5.40 1.99 -0.58
N ALA A 48 -4.38 1.20 -0.25
CA ALA A 48 -3.72 1.27 1.05
C ALA A 48 -3.05 2.63 1.28
N GLY A 49 -2.41 3.19 0.24
CA GLY A 49 -1.80 4.52 0.27
C GLY A 49 -2.84 5.62 0.47
N PHE A 50 -3.96 5.55 -0.26
CA PHE A 50 -5.08 6.49 -0.10
C PHE A 50 -5.66 6.44 1.32
N LEU A 51 -5.94 5.24 1.84
CA LEU A 51 -6.44 5.07 3.22
C LEU A 51 -5.45 5.58 4.27
N LEU A 52 -4.15 5.45 4.01
CA LEU A 52 -3.10 5.97 4.88
C LEU A 52 -3.13 7.51 4.89
N VAL A 53 -3.15 8.15 3.72
CA VAL A 53 -3.21 9.62 3.60
C VAL A 53 -4.47 10.16 4.27
N VAL A 54 -5.64 9.60 3.95
CA VAL A 54 -6.92 9.98 4.58
C VAL A 54 -6.83 9.85 6.10
N LYS A 55 -6.29 8.76 6.63
CA LYS A 55 -6.16 8.59 8.08
C LYS A 55 -5.17 9.55 8.73
N LEU A 56 -4.12 9.97 8.03
CA LEU A 56 -3.20 10.98 8.55
C LEU A 56 -3.91 12.34 8.64
N ASP A 57 -4.61 12.72 7.57
CA ASP A 57 -5.31 14.00 7.46
C ASP A 57 -6.43 14.15 8.52
N PHE A 58 -7.29 13.13 8.65
CA PHE A 58 -8.33 13.11 9.70
C PHE A 58 -7.76 12.92 11.12
N GLY A 59 -6.59 12.31 11.26
CA GLY A 59 -5.90 12.18 12.54
C GLY A 59 -5.39 13.52 13.06
N GLU A 60 -4.88 14.36 12.17
CA GLU A 60 -4.43 15.72 12.50
C GLU A 60 -5.59 16.63 12.93
N HIS A 61 -6.75 16.53 12.27
CA HIS A 61 -7.93 17.31 12.63
C HIS A 61 -8.47 16.98 14.03
N LYS A 62 -8.37 15.72 14.48
CA LYS A 62 -8.73 15.37 15.87
C LYS A 62 -7.74 15.93 16.89
N ARG A 63 -6.44 15.92 16.58
CA ARG A 63 -5.40 16.41 17.50
C ARG A 63 -5.52 17.91 17.77
N LEU A 64 -5.81 18.70 16.75
CA LEU A 64 -5.96 20.17 16.87
C LEU A 64 -7.17 20.58 17.74
N LYS A 65 -8.23 19.75 17.75
CA LYS A 65 -9.42 19.96 18.58
C LYS A 65 -9.17 19.57 20.04
N ASP A 66 -8.44 18.48 20.28
CA ASP A 66 -8.07 18.05 21.65
C ASP A 66 -6.99 18.96 22.30
N GLU A 67 -6.19 19.66 21.49
CA GLU A 67 -5.18 20.62 21.97
C GLU A 67 -5.74 22.05 22.21
N ASN A 68 -7.07 22.22 22.18
CA ASN A 68 -7.77 23.46 22.56
C ASN A 68 -7.32 24.72 21.79
N TYR A 69 -6.86 24.55 20.54
CA TYR A 69 -6.39 25.65 19.69
C TYR A 69 -7.51 26.33 18.90
N ILE A 70 -8.66 25.67 18.77
CA ILE A 70 -9.84 26.20 18.08
C ILE A 70 -11.07 25.74 18.87
N ASP A 71 -11.78 26.71 19.46
CA ASP A 71 -13.11 26.53 20.07
C ASP A 71 -14.19 26.46 18.97
#